data_AF-A0A523Z8S6-F1
#
_entry.id   AF-A0A523Z8S6-F1
#
_cell.length_a   1.000
_cell.length_b   1.000
_cell.length_c   1.000
_cell.angle_alpha   90.00
_cell.angle_beta   90.00
_cell.angle_gamma   90.00
#
_symmetry.space_group_name_H-M   'P 1'
#
loop_
_entity.id
_entity.type
_entity.pdbx_description
1 polymer ?
#
loop_
_entity_poly.entity_id
_entity_poly.type
_entity_poly.pdbx_seq_one_letter_code
_entity_poly.pdbx_strand_id
1 'polypeptide(L)'
;MTKSALWPFILAGLVALGACSSNSASITDTIPESTPKPTETPIPPTVEPTVTSSTPKELPITSTSALLGVEPNTTYKVDMATFGSLAFEESELPAEPGAVTAQWYTSGGRYVVAYVGLDLSETGPLCPGNSILTEAGFSNVSNAPTEEGACEGFTTLTTDPEVGPIVCQESLLYVTAIPSDQQGMLFGTLEALTGDGALIGLTSSVQSSPDVPEINLEELCGS
;
A
#
# COMPACT_ATOMS: atom_id res chain seq x y z
N MET A 1 47.82 34.87 14.70
CA MET A 1 46.73 35.57 15.39
C MET A 1 45.42 34.87 14.98
N THR A 2 45.09 33.72 15.58
CA THR A 2 44.10 33.54 16.67
C THR A 2 42.77 34.25 16.36
N LYS A 3 41.60 33.58 16.30
CA LYS A 3 41.03 32.71 17.34
C LYS A 3 40.07 31.66 16.76
N SER A 4 40.19 30.44 17.29
CA SER A 4 39.16 29.41 17.34
C SER A 4 38.03 29.80 18.31
N ALA A 5 36.81 29.32 18.05
CA ALA A 5 35.73 29.26 19.04
C ALA A 5 35.16 27.83 19.06
N LEU A 6 35.67 27.04 20.01
CA LEU A 6 35.01 25.86 20.54
C LEU A 6 33.89 26.32 21.48
N TRP A 7 32.72 25.69 21.41
CA TRP A 7 31.79 25.66 22.53
C TRP A 7 31.61 24.23 23.03
N PRO A 8 31.83 23.98 24.34
CA PRO A 8 31.56 22.71 25.01
C PRO A 8 30.21 22.76 25.75
N PHE A 9 29.95 21.68 26.52
CA PHE A 9 28.90 21.46 27.54
C PHE A 9 27.64 20.73 27.00
N ILE A 10 27.08 19.68 27.63
CA ILE A 10 27.20 19.11 28.98
C ILE A 10 26.90 17.59 28.94
N LEU A 11 27.63 16.86 29.77
CA LEU A 11 27.41 15.47 30.18
C LEU A 11 26.63 15.45 31.51
N ALA A 12 25.47 14.80 31.58
CA ALA A 12 24.80 14.30 32.79
C ALA A 12 23.52 13.54 32.33
N GLY A 13 23.12 12.39 32.87
CA GLY A 13 23.58 11.63 34.01
C GLY A 13 22.95 10.23 34.02
N LEU A 14 23.59 9.37 34.80
CA LEU A 14 23.27 7.98 35.12
C LEU A 14 22.03 7.87 36.04
N VAL A 15 21.64 6.61 36.34
CA VAL A 15 20.72 6.12 37.41
C VAL A 15 19.28 5.87 36.90
N ALA A 16 18.59 4.73 37.08
CA ALA A 16 18.73 3.61 38.02
C ALA A 16 18.17 2.29 37.44
N LEU A 17 18.75 1.18 37.90
CA LEU A 17 18.14 -0.15 37.92
C LEU A 17 16.95 -0.17 38.87
N GLY A 18 15.82 -0.72 38.43
CA GLY A 18 14.64 -1.01 39.26
C GLY A 18 14.10 -2.40 38.92
N ALA A 19 14.44 -3.37 39.78
CA ALA A 19 13.81 -4.69 39.85
C ALA A 19 12.62 -4.66 40.82
N CYS A 20 11.84 -5.76 40.82
CA CYS A 20 10.65 -6.09 41.64
C CYS A 20 9.32 -5.66 40.97
N SER A 21 8.24 -6.44 40.98
CA SER A 21 7.94 -7.67 41.71
C SER A 21 6.77 -8.41 41.04
N SER A 22 6.80 -9.73 41.14
CA SER A 22 5.74 -10.65 40.74
C SER A 22 4.44 -10.40 41.50
N ASN A 23 3.30 -10.44 40.79
CA ASN A 23 2.00 -10.74 41.38
C ASN A 23 1.05 -11.27 40.29
N SER A 24 1.08 -12.57 40.00
CA SER A 24 -0.03 -13.24 39.32
C SER A 24 -0.78 -14.05 40.35
N ALA A 25 -1.92 -13.49 40.76
CA ALA A 25 -2.88 -14.16 41.61
C ALA A 25 -3.46 -15.36 40.86
N SER A 26 -3.40 -16.51 41.52
CA SER A 26 -4.17 -17.70 41.18
C SER A 26 -5.65 -17.42 41.47
N ILE A 27 -6.50 -17.56 40.45
CA ILE A 27 -7.95 -17.61 40.61
C ILE A 27 -8.38 -19.00 40.11
N THR A 28 -8.62 -19.89 41.08
CA THR A 28 -9.33 -21.14 40.87
C THR A 28 -10.81 -20.79 40.77
N ASP A 29 -11.36 -20.76 39.56
CA ASP A 29 -12.82 -20.69 39.38
C ASP A 29 -13.35 -22.04 38.93
N THR A 30 -14.29 -22.55 39.71
CA THR A 30 -14.91 -23.87 39.56
C THR A 30 -16.14 -23.71 38.68
N ILE A 31 -16.08 -24.18 37.43
CA ILE A 31 -17.24 -24.21 36.54
C ILE A 31 -18.04 -25.50 36.81
N PRO A 32 -19.32 -25.43 37.19
CA PRO A 32 -20.17 -26.60 37.26
C PRO A 32 -20.53 -27.10 35.86
N GLU A 33 -20.24 -28.38 35.63
CA GLU A 33 -20.65 -29.17 34.48
C GLU A 33 -22.17 -29.29 34.43
N SER A 34 -22.78 -28.93 33.29
CA SER A 34 -24.16 -29.27 32.96
C SER A 34 -24.28 -29.41 31.46
N THR A 35 -24.21 -30.67 31.01
CA THR A 35 -24.35 -31.07 29.61
C THR A 35 -25.83 -31.32 29.31
N PRO A 36 -26.51 -30.49 28.51
CA PRO A 36 -27.83 -30.85 27.98
C PRO A 36 -27.69 -31.81 26.81
N LYS A 37 -28.52 -32.85 26.83
CA LYS A 37 -28.72 -33.86 25.79
C LYS A 37 -29.16 -33.21 24.46
N PRO A 38 -28.60 -33.58 23.30
CA PRO A 38 -29.04 -33.05 22.03
C PRO A 38 -30.41 -33.64 21.65
N THR A 39 -31.36 -32.75 21.34
CA THR A 39 -32.64 -33.08 20.71
C THR A 39 -32.43 -33.12 19.20
N GLU A 40 -32.58 -34.30 18.60
CA GLU A 40 -32.54 -34.47 17.14
C GLU A 40 -33.73 -33.74 16.50
N THR A 41 -33.42 -32.76 15.64
CA THR A 41 -34.39 -32.09 14.77
C THR A 41 -34.37 -32.80 13.40
N PRO A 42 -35.52 -33.16 12.81
CA PRO A 42 -35.56 -33.83 11.50
C PRO A 42 -35.05 -32.88 10.39
N ILE A 43 -34.12 -33.39 9.59
CA ILE A 43 -33.48 -32.69 8.47
C ILE A 43 -34.49 -32.61 7.30
N PRO A 44 -34.80 -31.43 6.75
CA PRO A 44 -35.62 -31.31 5.54
C PRO A 44 -34.85 -31.78 4.28
N PRO A 45 -35.55 -32.23 3.22
CA PRO A 45 -34.90 -32.75 2.02
C PRO A 45 -34.07 -31.68 1.30
N THR A 46 -32.80 -32.02 1.03
CA THR A 46 -31.87 -31.26 0.20
C THR A 46 -32.40 -31.15 -1.23
N VAL A 47 -32.69 -29.92 -1.64
CA VAL A 47 -32.99 -29.59 -3.04
C VAL A 47 -31.66 -29.25 -3.72
N GLU A 48 -31.32 -30.00 -4.76
CA GLU A 48 -30.10 -29.84 -5.55
C GLU A 48 -30.18 -28.51 -6.34
N PRO A 49 -29.28 -27.53 -6.13
CA PRO A 49 -29.30 -26.31 -6.91
C PRO A 49 -28.88 -26.63 -8.35
N THR A 50 -29.78 -26.36 -9.30
CA THR A 50 -29.46 -26.40 -10.73
C THR A 50 -28.50 -25.25 -11.03
N VAL A 51 -27.20 -25.55 -11.13
CA VAL A 51 -26.18 -24.57 -11.52
C VAL A 51 -26.34 -24.29 -13.01
N THR A 52 -26.95 -23.16 -13.34
CA THR A 52 -26.94 -22.62 -14.70
C THR A 52 -25.56 -22.02 -14.93
N SER A 53 -24.71 -22.73 -15.67
CA SER A 53 -23.39 -22.25 -16.09
C SER A 53 -23.57 -21.13 -17.11
N SER A 54 -23.55 -19.88 -16.65
CA SER A 54 -23.34 -18.73 -17.51
C SER A 54 -21.84 -18.56 -17.71
N THR A 55 -21.35 -18.86 -18.91
CA THR A 55 -20.00 -18.50 -19.34
C THR A 55 -19.78 -17.00 -19.12
N PRO A 56 -18.81 -16.57 -18.29
CA PRO A 56 -18.46 -15.17 -18.15
C PRO A 56 -18.05 -14.64 -19.52
N LYS A 57 -18.67 -13.54 -19.94
CA LYS A 57 -18.28 -12.80 -21.13
C LYS A 57 -16.94 -12.15 -20.80
N GLU A 58 -15.85 -12.76 -21.27
CA GLU A 58 -14.50 -12.21 -21.22
C GLU A 58 -14.52 -10.86 -21.95
N LEU A 59 -14.60 -9.78 -21.18
CA LEU A 59 -14.34 -8.45 -21.71
C LEU A 59 -12.85 -8.38 -22.05
N PRO A 60 -12.47 -7.79 -23.19
CA PRO A 60 -11.07 -7.59 -23.51
C PRO A 60 -10.49 -6.59 -22.51
N ILE A 61 -9.86 -7.08 -21.44
CA ILE A 61 -8.95 -6.30 -20.61
C ILE A 61 -7.77 -5.90 -21.51
N THR A 62 -7.86 -4.72 -22.08
CA THR A 62 -6.73 -4.12 -22.79
C THR A 62 -5.71 -3.79 -21.70
N SER A 63 -4.73 -4.68 -21.53
CA SER A 63 -3.70 -4.55 -20.48
C SER A 63 -3.09 -3.15 -20.56
N THR A 64 -3.03 -2.43 -19.44
CA THR A 64 -2.31 -1.15 -19.30
C THR A 64 -0.88 -1.21 -19.86
N SER A 65 -0.25 -2.41 -19.87
CA SER A 65 1.07 -2.61 -20.49
C SER A 65 1.09 -2.32 -21.99
N ALA A 66 -0.01 -2.58 -22.71
CA ALA A 66 -0.16 -2.24 -24.12
C ALA A 66 -0.40 -0.73 -24.36
N LEU A 67 -0.99 -0.05 -23.37
CA LEU A 67 -1.22 1.39 -23.38
C LEU A 67 0.06 2.20 -23.20
N LEU A 68 1.00 1.71 -22.40
CA LEU A 68 2.24 2.43 -22.08
C LEU A 68 3.29 2.39 -23.19
N GLY A 69 3.13 1.53 -24.21
CA GLY A 69 4.04 1.38 -25.35
C GLY A 69 5.45 0.88 -24.99
N VAL A 70 5.80 0.89 -23.70
CA VAL A 70 7.06 0.45 -23.11
C VAL A 70 6.70 -0.46 -21.94
N GLU A 71 7.03 -1.73 -22.08
CA GLU A 71 6.84 -2.69 -21.01
C GLU A 71 8.11 -2.74 -20.13
N PRO A 72 8.01 -2.54 -18.81
CA PRO A 72 9.16 -2.65 -17.93
C PRO A 72 9.65 -4.08 -17.91
N ASN A 73 10.96 -4.24 -17.72
CA ASN A 73 11.50 -5.55 -17.43
C ASN A 73 10.86 -6.12 -16.15
N THR A 74 10.95 -7.45 -15.97
CA THR A 74 10.29 -8.15 -14.86
C THR A 74 10.74 -7.67 -13.48
N THR A 75 11.90 -7.02 -13.36
CA THR A 75 12.36 -6.46 -12.08
C THR A 75 11.51 -5.28 -11.63
N TYR A 76 11.02 -4.46 -12.57
CA TYR A 76 10.19 -3.28 -12.27
C TYR A 76 8.69 -3.57 -12.37
N LYS A 77 8.31 -4.85 -12.40
CA LYS A 77 6.93 -5.33 -12.32
C LYS A 77 6.77 -6.12 -11.04
N VAL A 78 6.10 -5.53 -10.06
CA VAL A 78 5.99 -6.09 -8.72
C VAL A 78 4.53 -6.27 -8.37
N ASP A 79 4.11 -7.52 -8.19
CA ASP A 79 2.79 -7.82 -7.65
C ASP A 79 2.68 -7.27 -6.23
N MET A 80 1.59 -6.53 -5.98
CA MET A 80 1.43 -5.85 -4.71
C MET A 80 0.96 -6.82 -3.63
N ALA A 81 1.57 -6.73 -2.46
CA ALA A 81 1.26 -7.55 -1.29
C ALA A 81 0.59 -6.71 -0.20
N THR A 82 -0.13 -7.36 0.70
CA THR A 82 -0.76 -6.68 1.84
C THR A 82 0.26 -6.05 2.77
N PHE A 83 -0.08 -4.88 3.32
CA PHE A 83 0.56 -4.31 4.49
C PHE A 83 -0.49 -3.73 5.45
N GLY A 84 -0.11 -3.51 6.70
CA GLY A 84 -0.98 -2.93 7.73
C GLY A 84 -1.14 -3.85 8.95
N SER A 85 -2.17 -3.56 9.76
CA SER A 85 -2.52 -4.33 10.96
C SER A 85 -2.83 -5.80 10.63
N LEU A 86 -2.68 -6.71 11.59
CA LEU A 86 -3.00 -8.14 11.40
C LEU A 86 -4.50 -8.46 11.52
N ALA A 87 -5.33 -7.46 11.80
CA ALA A 87 -6.77 -7.60 12.01
C ALA A 87 -7.54 -6.65 11.09
N PHE A 88 -7.58 -6.97 9.81
CA PHE A 88 -8.50 -6.38 8.83
C PHE A 88 -9.22 -7.50 8.08
N GLU A 89 -10.40 -7.20 7.55
CA GLU A 89 -11.11 -8.11 6.65
C GLU A 89 -10.57 -7.89 5.24
N GLU A 90 -10.38 -8.96 4.46
CA GLU A 90 -9.84 -8.87 3.10
C GLU A 90 -10.67 -7.96 2.19
N SER A 91 -11.98 -7.85 2.48
CA SER A 91 -12.89 -6.92 1.79
C SER A 91 -12.61 -5.43 2.03
N GLU A 92 -11.77 -5.10 3.01
CA GLU A 92 -11.34 -3.73 3.29
C GLU A 92 -10.10 -3.32 2.46
N LEU A 93 -9.45 -4.27 1.80
CA LEU A 93 -8.35 -3.97 0.90
C LEU A 93 -8.85 -3.32 -0.39
N PRO A 94 -8.05 -2.41 -0.99
CA PRO A 94 -8.41 -1.79 -2.26
C PRO A 94 -8.46 -2.80 -3.41
N ALA A 95 -7.79 -3.95 -3.30
CA ALA A 95 -7.89 -5.06 -4.25
C ALA A 95 -7.38 -6.34 -3.58
N GLU A 96 -7.64 -7.50 -4.20
CA GLU A 96 -7.05 -8.75 -3.78
C GLU A 96 -5.51 -8.69 -3.88
N PRO A 97 -4.76 -9.26 -2.93
CA PRO A 97 -3.31 -9.31 -2.99
C PRO A 97 -2.82 -10.02 -4.26
N GLY A 98 -1.93 -9.37 -5.01
CA GLY A 98 -1.45 -9.86 -6.31
C GLY A 98 -2.36 -9.59 -7.50
N ALA A 99 -3.56 -9.03 -7.31
CA ALA A 99 -4.42 -8.60 -8.42
C ALA A 99 -3.91 -7.30 -9.08
N VAL A 100 -3.16 -6.49 -8.33
CA VAL A 100 -2.54 -5.27 -8.82
C VAL A 100 -1.03 -5.47 -8.93
N THR A 101 -0.47 -5.08 -10.07
CA THR A 101 0.98 -5.02 -10.29
C THR A 101 1.43 -3.56 -10.34
N ALA A 102 2.39 -3.20 -9.49
CA ALA A 102 3.09 -1.93 -9.58
C ALA A 102 4.20 -2.01 -10.64
N GLN A 103 4.10 -1.16 -11.66
CA GLN A 103 5.06 -1.06 -12.76
C GLN A 103 5.82 0.26 -12.67
N TRP A 104 7.14 0.21 -12.50
CA TRP A 104 7.96 1.41 -12.26
C TRP A 104 8.64 1.92 -13.54
N TYR A 105 8.63 3.24 -13.68
CA TYR A 105 9.17 4.01 -14.80
C TYR A 105 9.87 5.26 -14.31
N THR A 106 10.47 6.00 -15.24
CA THR A 106 10.90 7.38 -15.05
C THR A 106 10.23 8.29 -16.07
N SER A 107 10.00 9.56 -15.70
CA SER A 107 9.54 10.61 -16.60
C SER A 107 9.87 11.98 -16.00
N GLY A 108 10.36 12.91 -16.80
CA GLY A 108 10.61 14.29 -16.35
C GLY A 108 11.58 14.40 -15.15
N GLY A 109 12.51 13.45 -15.01
CA GLY A 109 13.47 13.43 -13.89
C GLY A 109 12.92 12.85 -12.57
N ARG A 110 11.74 12.23 -12.59
CA ARG A 110 11.12 11.60 -11.41
C ARG A 110 10.79 10.14 -11.69
N TYR A 111 10.67 9.35 -10.63
CA TYR A 111 10.03 8.04 -10.74
C TYR A 111 8.52 8.18 -10.92
N VAL A 112 7.95 7.26 -11.70
CA VAL A 112 6.52 7.10 -11.92
C VAL A 112 6.17 5.64 -11.67
N VAL A 113 5.04 5.39 -11.02
CA VAL A 113 4.48 4.04 -10.87
C VAL A 113 3.13 3.95 -11.57
N ALA A 114 2.91 2.89 -12.34
CA ALA A 114 1.60 2.54 -12.89
C ALA A 114 1.04 1.35 -12.11
N TYR A 115 -0.18 1.48 -11.62
CA TYR A 115 -0.90 0.42 -10.90
C TYR A 115 -1.79 -0.33 -11.88
N VAL A 116 -1.28 -1.45 -12.40
CA VAL A 116 -1.94 -2.23 -13.46
C VAL A 116 -2.84 -3.29 -12.83
N GLY A 117 -4.05 -3.44 -13.36
CA GLY A 117 -5.07 -4.35 -12.81
C GLY A 117 -5.98 -3.69 -11.76
N LEU A 118 -5.81 -2.40 -11.50
CA LEU A 118 -6.67 -1.63 -10.63
C LEU A 118 -7.83 -1.00 -11.41
N ASP A 119 -9.07 -1.24 -10.98
CA ASP A 119 -10.26 -0.57 -11.49
C ASP A 119 -10.80 0.42 -10.44
N LEU A 120 -10.57 1.72 -10.66
CA LEU A 120 -11.06 2.79 -9.77
C LEU A 120 -12.59 2.89 -9.75
N SER A 121 -13.29 2.40 -10.78
CA SER A 121 -14.77 2.41 -10.81
C SER A 121 -15.38 1.38 -9.86
N GLU A 122 -14.66 0.28 -9.61
CA GLU A 122 -15.05 -0.76 -8.64
C GLU A 122 -14.52 -0.45 -7.23
N THR A 123 -13.29 0.04 -7.14
CA THR A 123 -12.58 0.24 -5.86
C THR A 123 -12.87 1.58 -5.20
N GLY A 124 -13.32 2.58 -5.99
CA GLY A 124 -13.58 3.93 -5.51
C GLY A 124 -12.31 4.76 -5.29
N PRO A 125 -12.43 5.94 -4.66
CA PRO A 125 -11.30 6.82 -4.41
C PRO A 125 -10.26 6.20 -3.47
N LEU A 126 -8.99 6.25 -3.87
CA LEU A 126 -7.83 5.78 -3.12
C LEU A 126 -6.85 6.90 -2.79
N CYS A 127 -6.03 6.66 -1.76
CA CYS A 127 -4.86 7.47 -1.41
C CYS A 127 -3.56 6.73 -1.75
N PRO A 128 -3.13 6.70 -3.02
CA PRO A 128 -1.83 6.14 -3.37
C PRO A 128 -0.70 6.94 -2.73
N GLY A 129 0.30 6.19 -2.26
CA GLY A 129 1.50 6.72 -1.60
C GLY A 129 2.77 6.18 -2.22
N ASN A 130 3.86 6.95 -2.13
CA ASN A 130 5.17 6.54 -2.63
C ASN A 130 6.29 7.05 -1.74
N SER A 131 7.38 6.29 -1.66
CA SER A 131 8.59 6.70 -0.93
C SER A 131 9.82 5.93 -1.40
N ILE A 132 11.00 6.38 -0.98
CA ILE A 132 12.25 5.65 -1.15
C ILE A 132 12.93 5.42 0.19
N LEU A 133 13.36 4.18 0.45
CA LEU A 133 14.21 3.81 1.57
C LEU A 133 15.68 3.86 1.14
N THR A 134 16.44 4.74 1.78
CA THR A 134 17.89 4.88 1.61
C THR A 134 18.62 4.51 2.90
N GLU A 135 19.95 4.61 2.92
CA GLU A 135 20.73 4.48 4.16
C GLU A 135 20.33 5.51 5.24
N ALA A 136 19.78 6.67 4.83
CA ALA A 136 19.29 7.71 5.74
C ALA A 136 17.85 7.47 6.24
N GLY A 137 17.21 6.39 5.79
CA GLY A 137 15.81 6.09 6.08
C GLY A 137 14.85 6.46 4.93
N PHE A 138 13.56 6.48 5.24
CA PHE A 138 12.52 6.87 4.29
C PHE A 138 12.59 8.35 3.95
N SER A 139 12.45 8.66 2.67
CA SER A 139 12.49 10.03 2.14
C SER A 139 11.60 10.16 0.91
N ASN A 140 11.38 11.41 0.47
CA ASN A 140 10.52 11.75 -0.67
C ASN A 140 9.13 11.11 -0.58
N VAL A 141 8.57 11.06 0.63
CA VAL A 141 7.22 10.55 0.87
C VAL A 141 6.23 11.48 0.18
N SER A 142 5.39 10.91 -0.69
CA SER A 142 4.33 11.64 -1.37
C SER A 142 3.07 10.80 -1.42
N ASN A 143 2.01 11.29 -0.80
CA ASN A 143 0.67 10.74 -0.93
C ASN A 143 -0.24 11.80 -1.55
N ALA A 144 -1.14 11.38 -2.42
CA ALA A 144 -2.09 12.29 -3.05
C ALA A 144 -3.39 11.55 -3.42
N PRO A 145 -4.54 12.21 -3.25
CA PRO A 145 -5.83 11.59 -3.48
C PRO A 145 -6.10 11.40 -4.97
N THR A 146 -6.69 10.26 -5.34
CA THR A 146 -7.25 10.06 -6.69
C THR A 146 -8.53 10.88 -6.91
N GLU A 147 -9.31 11.12 -5.85
CA GLU A 147 -10.45 12.04 -5.83
C GLU A 147 -10.57 12.74 -4.45
N GLU A 148 -11.33 13.84 -4.38
CA GLU A 148 -11.54 14.58 -3.13
C GLU A 148 -11.99 13.64 -2.00
N GLY A 149 -11.39 13.80 -0.81
CA GLY A 149 -11.69 12.98 0.37
C GLY A 149 -10.88 11.68 0.50
N ALA A 150 -10.28 11.17 -0.59
CA ALA A 150 -9.63 9.85 -0.57
C ALA A 150 -8.45 9.73 0.41
N CYS A 151 -7.78 10.85 0.68
CA CYS A 151 -6.67 10.93 1.63
C CYS A 151 -7.04 11.61 2.96
N GLU A 152 -8.31 11.68 3.33
CA GLU A 152 -8.69 12.17 4.65
C GLU A 152 -8.03 11.34 5.76
N GLY A 153 -7.46 11.98 6.77
CA GLY A 153 -6.75 11.31 7.87
C GLY A 153 -5.26 11.03 7.61
N PHE A 154 -4.79 11.16 6.37
CA PHE A 154 -3.36 11.05 6.05
C PHE A 154 -2.63 12.34 6.41
N THR A 155 -1.40 12.21 6.92
CA THR A 155 -0.58 13.36 7.39
C THR A 155 0.52 13.76 6.41
N THR A 156 0.79 12.95 5.40
CA THR A 156 1.92 13.08 4.46
C THR A 156 1.46 13.38 3.03
N LEU A 157 0.60 14.38 2.88
CA LEU A 157 0.13 14.81 1.56
C LEU A 157 1.18 15.65 0.84
N THR A 158 1.40 15.34 -0.44
CA THR A 158 2.20 16.21 -1.29
C THR A 158 1.50 17.55 -1.50
N THR A 159 2.29 18.61 -1.63
CA THR A 159 1.82 19.96 -2.02
C THR A 159 2.43 20.39 -3.36
N ASP A 160 3.30 19.57 -3.94
CA ASP A 160 3.90 19.78 -5.25
C ASP A 160 2.85 19.44 -6.33
N PRO A 161 2.42 20.41 -7.16
CA PRO A 161 1.41 20.18 -8.18
C PRO A 161 1.88 19.26 -9.32
N GLU A 162 3.18 19.00 -9.43
CA GLU A 162 3.74 18.06 -10.42
C GLU A 162 3.77 16.61 -9.90
N VAL A 163 3.42 16.39 -8.62
CA VAL A 163 3.44 15.09 -7.95
C VAL A 163 2.02 14.67 -7.61
N GLY A 164 1.66 13.43 -7.92
CA GLY A 164 0.34 12.90 -7.62
C GLY A 164 -0.16 11.90 -8.65
N PRO A 165 -1.39 11.38 -8.46
CA PRO A 165 -2.02 10.46 -9.38
C PRO A 165 -2.39 11.15 -10.68
N ILE A 166 -2.23 10.41 -11.78
CA ILE A 166 -2.73 10.75 -13.10
C ILE A 166 -3.58 9.57 -13.55
N VAL A 167 -4.86 9.81 -13.79
CA VAL A 167 -5.77 8.81 -14.35
C VAL A 167 -5.75 8.97 -15.87
N CYS A 168 -5.19 8.00 -16.56
CA CYS A 168 -5.09 7.96 -18.01
C CYS A 168 -5.97 6.83 -18.52
N GLN A 169 -7.17 7.16 -19.00
CA GLN A 169 -8.21 6.19 -19.36
C GLN A 169 -8.54 5.28 -18.15
N GLU A 170 -8.35 3.97 -18.27
CA GLU A 170 -8.59 2.98 -17.20
C GLU A 170 -7.32 2.69 -16.37
N SER A 171 -6.26 3.49 -16.52
CA SER A 171 -4.98 3.25 -15.85
C SER A 171 -4.65 4.34 -14.85
N LEU A 172 -4.28 3.94 -13.64
CA LEU A 172 -3.76 4.83 -12.61
C LEU A 172 -2.22 4.88 -12.69
N LEU A 173 -1.69 6.05 -13.00
CA LEU A 173 -0.27 6.38 -12.85
C LEU A 173 -0.10 7.28 -11.63
N TYR A 174 1.09 7.33 -11.05
CA TYR A 174 1.44 8.27 -9.99
C TYR A 174 2.85 8.82 -10.24
N VAL A 175 2.96 10.14 -10.41
CA VAL A 175 4.24 10.84 -10.47
C VAL A 175 4.73 11.06 -9.05
N THR A 176 5.87 10.47 -8.70
CA THR A 176 6.37 10.49 -7.32
C THR A 176 7.17 11.76 -7.01
N ALA A 177 7.36 12.06 -5.72
CA ALA A 177 8.33 13.06 -5.29
C ALA A 177 9.80 12.58 -5.42
N ILE A 178 10.04 11.32 -5.80
CA ILE A 178 11.36 10.69 -5.82
C ILE A 178 12.07 11.06 -7.13
N PRO A 179 13.22 11.78 -7.08
CA PRO A 179 14.04 12.03 -8.26
C PRO A 179 14.56 10.73 -8.88
N SER A 180 14.61 10.65 -10.21
CA SER A 180 14.99 9.43 -10.94
C SER A 180 16.48 9.07 -10.81
N ASP A 181 17.30 9.98 -10.28
CA ASP A 181 18.73 9.75 -10.03
C ASP A 181 19.02 9.23 -8.60
N GLN A 182 18.02 9.19 -7.72
CA GLN A 182 18.17 8.66 -6.37
C GLN A 182 18.19 7.14 -6.37
N GLN A 183 19.01 6.59 -5.47
CA GLN A 183 19.16 5.14 -5.32
C GLN A 183 18.66 4.67 -3.96
N GLY A 184 17.93 3.55 -3.96
CA GLY A 184 17.30 2.98 -2.77
C GLY A 184 16.24 1.94 -3.12
N MET A 185 15.49 1.51 -2.11
CA MET A 185 14.32 0.66 -2.32
C MET A 185 13.11 1.55 -2.51
N LEU A 186 12.52 1.50 -3.69
CA LEU A 186 11.30 2.22 -4.05
C LEU A 186 10.10 1.49 -3.45
N PHE A 187 9.18 2.25 -2.86
CA PHE A 187 7.92 1.75 -2.32
C PHE A 187 6.76 2.49 -2.96
N GLY A 188 5.76 1.73 -3.41
CA GLY A 188 4.50 2.25 -3.93
C GLY A 188 3.36 1.54 -3.24
N THR A 189 2.42 2.33 -2.70
CA THR A 189 1.31 1.85 -1.88
C THR A 189 -0.03 2.27 -2.47
N LEU A 190 -1.04 1.42 -2.27
CA LEU A 190 -2.45 1.75 -2.41
C LEU A 190 -3.05 1.65 -1.02
N GLU A 191 -3.32 2.80 -0.41
CA GLU A 191 -3.63 2.92 1.01
C GLU A 191 -5.13 3.14 1.23
N ALA A 192 -5.67 2.50 2.25
CA ALA A 192 -7.02 2.68 2.75
C ALA A 192 -7.01 2.81 4.29
N LEU A 193 -7.93 3.61 4.82
CA LEU A 193 -8.17 3.67 6.26
C LEU A 193 -9.40 2.83 6.60
N THR A 194 -9.23 1.92 7.55
CA THR A 194 -10.34 1.18 8.15
C THR A 194 -11.22 2.12 8.99
N GLY A 195 -12.42 1.67 9.35
CA GLY A 195 -13.36 2.46 10.16
C GLY A 195 -12.85 2.86 11.55
N ASP A 196 -11.82 2.19 12.07
CA ASP A 196 -11.12 2.52 13.32
C ASP A 196 -9.83 3.34 13.10
N GLY A 197 -9.54 3.73 11.86
CA GLY A 197 -8.42 4.57 11.48
C GLY A 197 -7.08 3.83 11.33
N ALA A 198 -7.09 2.50 11.26
CA ALA A 198 -5.89 1.73 10.93
C ALA A 198 -5.55 1.87 9.45
N LEU A 199 -4.26 2.02 9.16
CA LEU A 199 -3.75 2.04 7.80
C LEU A 199 -3.56 0.61 7.31
N ILE A 200 -4.26 0.26 6.24
CA ILE A 200 -4.13 -1.01 5.54
C ILE A 200 -3.95 -0.74 4.05
N GLY A 201 -3.51 -1.74 3.31
CA GLY A 201 -3.52 -1.64 1.86
C GLY A 201 -2.58 -2.61 1.19
N LEU A 202 -2.22 -2.25 -0.04
CA LEU A 202 -1.28 -3.00 -0.85
C LEU A 202 0.02 -2.21 -0.99
N THR A 203 1.16 -2.90 -1.00
CA THR A 203 2.49 -2.33 -1.18
C THR A 203 3.29 -3.12 -2.21
N SER A 204 4.15 -2.41 -2.93
CA SER A 204 5.21 -2.98 -3.73
C SER A 204 6.55 -2.44 -3.25
N SER A 205 7.61 -3.22 -3.44
CA SER A 205 8.98 -2.76 -3.20
C SER A 205 9.91 -3.23 -4.30
N VAL A 206 10.71 -2.34 -4.88
CA VAL A 206 11.71 -2.67 -5.90
C VAL A 206 13.01 -1.90 -5.65
N GLN A 207 14.14 -2.56 -5.88
CA GLN A 207 15.45 -1.89 -5.84
C GLN A 207 15.60 -1.00 -7.08
N SER A 208 15.87 0.29 -6.88
CA SER A 208 16.17 1.20 -7.99
C SER A 208 17.45 0.78 -8.73
N SER A 209 17.50 1.04 -10.04
CA SER A 209 18.69 0.93 -10.86
C SER A 209 18.64 1.93 -12.03
N PRO A 210 19.76 2.18 -12.73
CA PRO A 210 19.79 3.02 -13.93
C PRO A 210 18.94 2.51 -15.11
N ASP A 211 18.51 1.25 -15.09
CA ASP A 211 17.82 0.60 -16.22
C ASP A 211 16.28 0.68 -16.12
N VAL A 212 15.76 1.61 -15.32
CA VAL A 212 14.32 1.85 -15.21
C VAL A 212 13.85 2.46 -16.54
N PRO A 213 12.83 1.89 -17.20
CA PRO A 213 12.34 2.43 -18.47
C PRO A 213 11.82 3.86 -18.32
N GLU A 214 12.07 4.68 -19.32
CA GLU A 214 11.51 6.03 -19.42
C GLU A 214 10.21 6.01 -20.23
N ILE A 215 9.22 6.77 -19.78
CA ILE A 215 7.95 6.98 -20.47
C ILE A 215 7.71 8.47 -20.71
N ASN A 216 6.92 8.79 -21.74
CA ASN A 216 6.47 10.16 -21.99
C ASN A 216 5.02 10.32 -21.52
N LEU A 217 4.81 10.94 -20.36
CA LEU A 217 3.48 11.14 -19.80
C LEU A 217 2.58 12.00 -20.68
N GLU A 218 3.12 12.97 -21.42
CA GLU A 218 2.34 13.81 -22.34
C GLU A 218 1.82 13.00 -23.54
N GLU A 219 2.57 12.00 -24.00
CA GLU A 219 2.13 11.13 -25.10
C GLU A 219 1.09 10.11 -24.62
N LEU A 220 1.26 9.61 -23.40
CA LEU A 220 0.40 8.58 -22.81
C LEU A 220 -0.95 9.11 -22.34
N CYS A 221 -0.95 10.31 -21.75
CA CYS A 221 -2.10 10.90 -21.10
C CYS A 221 -2.56 12.18 -21.82
N GLY A 222 -2.01 12.45 -23.00
CA GLY A 222 -2.11 13.71 -23.71
C GLY A 222 -3.49 14.11 -24.19
N SER A 223 -3.98 15.20 -23.58
CA SER A 223 -4.99 16.19 -24.01
C SER A 223 -6.41 15.71 -24.26
#